data_AF-A0A917KII3-F1
#
_entry.id   AF-A0A917KII3-F1
#
_cell.length_a   1.000
_cell.length_b   1.000
_cell.length_c   1.000
_cell.angle_alpha   90.00
_cell.angle_beta   90.00
_cell.angle_gamma   90.00
#
_symmetry.space_group_name_H-M   'P 1'
#
loop_
_entity.id
_entity.type
_entity.pdbx_description
1 polymer ?
#
loop_
_entity_poly.entity_id
_entity_poly.type
_entity_poly.pdbx_seq_one_letter_code
_entity_poly.pdbx_strand_id
1 'polypeptide(L)'
;MTDAVELLIGGSIYAGWTEFRVTRSMDRAAGDFDLTVSERWPGRTEAWRILPFAETEIRLGGDPVLKGYVDVVEPETDAKTHRVRIRGRSRTCDLVDCTPELRGTEFRGSTLPAIARALAQPFGIDVVTEAPDGAPFGVEAKEKTDTAWATIERLGRLRGVICHDDEQGRLVLTRAGERRAAGSLELGRNLLAASARIDVSKRFSRYVSMTQRQTGAAVSRDGDGDAEDSEEAEQPNAGVQVSVTGVATDPDVPRYRPKIFRAEGAGDTAFAQQRAVWAAATARAKSLQVDATVQGWRKADGALWRLNELVKIQADWLRLDHDLLVIGTEFTLGQGGRRTKLVLTPKEALLPEPLKPARTGRGGARGSYNDIIANSGRLPS
;
A
#
# COMPACT_ATOMS: atom_id res chain seq x y z
N MET A 1 13.56 -10.97 -28.21
CA MET A 1 12.99 -9.61 -28.12
C MET A 1 14.03 -8.71 -27.46
N THR A 2 14.29 -7.53 -28.01
CA THR A 2 15.21 -6.56 -27.41
C THR A 2 14.50 -5.88 -26.23
N ASP A 3 15.00 -6.02 -25.00
CA ASP A 3 14.54 -5.23 -23.85
C ASP A 3 15.07 -3.79 -23.95
N ALA A 4 14.67 -3.08 -25.00
CA ALA A 4 14.95 -1.66 -25.15
C ALA A 4 14.04 -0.86 -24.21
N VAL A 5 14.56 0.25 -23.69
CA VAL A 5 13.76 1.26 -23.00
C VAL A 5 13.18 2.20 -24.06
N GLU A 6 11.87 2.33 -24.07
CA GLU A 6 11.14 3.19 -24.99
C GLU A 6 10.27 4.16 -24.20
N LEU A 7 10.40 5.45 -24.50
CA LEU A 7 9.54 6.52 -24.00
C LEU A 7 8.66 6.97 -25.17
N LEU A 8 7.35 6.83 -25.03
CA LEU A 8 6.38 7.20 -26.05
C LEU A 8 5.74 8.53 -25.66
N ILE A 9 5.77 9.51 -26.55
CA ILE A 9 5.15 10.83 -26.37
C ILE A 9 4.55 11.27 -27.71
N GLY A 10 3.26 11.59 -27.75
CA GLY A 10 2.60 12.13 -28.95
C GLY A 10 2.74 11.25 -30.20
N GLY A 11 2.78 9.93 -30.05
CA GLY A 11 3.01 8.97 -31.13
C GLY A 11 4.47 8.79 -31.58
N SER A 12 5.40 9.56 -31.01
CA SER A 12 6.85 9.41 -31.22
C SER A 12 7.47 8.47 -30.20
N ILE A 13 8.45 7.68 -30.64
CA ILE A 13 9.23 6.76 -29.78
C ILE A 13 10.63 7.34 -29.57
N TYR A 14 11.00 7.55 -28.32
CA TYR A 14 12.33 7.97 -27.89
C TYR A 14 13.05 6.80 -27.22
N ALA A 15 14.25 6.48 -27.72
CA ALA A 15 15.06 5.35 -27.28
C ALA A 15 16.55 5.73 -27.21
N GLY A 16 17.42 4.79 -26.85
CA GLY A 16 18.87 5.02 -26.76
C GLY A 16 19.33 5.60 -25.42
N TRP A 17 18.53 5.42 -24.37
CA TRP A 17 18.81 5.88 -23.01
C TRP A 17 20.08 5.26 -22.44
N THR A 18 20.93 6.08 -21.84
CA THR A 18 22.17 5.64 -21.17
C THR A 18 21.92 5.26 -19.73
N GLU A 19 21.00 5.96 -19.06
CA GLU A 19 20.50 5.63 -17.74
C GLU A 19 18.97 5.65 -17.73
N PHE A 20 18.39 4.75 -16.97
CA PHE A 20 16.95 4.62 -16.81
C PHE A 20 16.65 4.14 -15.39
N ARG A 21 15.61 4.71 -14.78
CA ARG A 21 14.97 4.22 -13.57
C ARG A 21 13.46 4.38 -13.69
N VAL A 22 12.71 3.34 -13.36
CA VAL A 22 11.27 3.42 -13.05
C VAL A 22 11.04 2.76 -11.71
N THR A 23 10.44 3.49 -10.78
CA THR A 23 10.15 3.03 -9.42
C THR A 23 8.64 3.03 -9.19
N ARG A 24 8.13 1.91 -8.70
CA ARG A 24 6.72 1.74 -8.31
C ARG A 24 6.64 1.03 -6.97
N SER A 25 5.62 1.35 -6.18
CA SER A 25 5.47 0.81 -4.83
C SER A 25 4.02 0.80 -4.37
N MET A 26 3.66 -0.18 -3.55
CA MET A 26 2.33 -0.33 -2.94
C MET A 26 2.09 0.68 -1.80
N ASP A 27 3.11 1.41 -1.36
CA ASP A 27 3.00 2.45 -0.32
C ASP A 27 2.86 3.87 -0.89
N ARG A 28 2.80 4.01 -2.22
CA ARG A 28 2.71 5.29 -2.93
C ARG A 28 1.58 5.28 -3.93
N ALA A 29 0.97 6.44 -4.12
CA ALA A 29 -0.11 6.63 -5.09
C ALA A 29 0.38 6.58 -6.54
N ALA A 30 1.62 7.04 -6.79
CA ALA A 30 2.18 7.24 -8.12
C ALA A 30 3.62 6.74 -8.15
N GLY A 31 3.94 5.91 -9.15
CA GLY A 31 5.32 5.63 -9.52
C GLY A 31 6.03 6.85 -10.10
N ASP A 32 7.35 6.80 -10.11
CA ASP A 32 8.22 7.81 -10.72
C ASP A 32 9.16 7.20 -11.76
N PHE A 33 9.63 8.04 -12.67
CA PHE A 33 10.63 7.67 -13.66
C PHE A 33 11.70 8.75 -13.82
N ASP A 34 12.86 8.31 -14.29
CA ASP A 34 14.05 9.13 -14.50
C ASP A 34 14.87 8.53 -15.64
N LEU A 35 14.94 9.26 -16.75
CA LEU A 35 15.62 8.83 -17.97
C LEU A 35 16.73 9.83 -18.30
N THR A 36 17.91 9.33 -18.64
CA THR A 36 19.03 10.15 -19.12
C THR A 36 19.52 9.64 -20.47
N VAL A 37 19.73 10.57 -21.39
CA VAL A 37 20.40 10.30 -22.67
C VAL A 37 21.58 11.27 -22.85
N SER A 38 22.64 10.80 -23.51
CA SER A 38 23.69 11.68 -24.03
C SER A 38 23.33 12.05 -25.47
N GLU A 39 22.97 13.31 -25.71
CA GLU A 39 22.57 13.77 -27.03
C GLU A 39 23.83 13.94 -27.91
N ARG A 40 24.13 12.95 -28.76
CA ARG A 40 24.98 13.15 -29.95
C ARG A 40 24.29 12.50 -31.13
N TRP A 41 23.56 13.30 -31.90
CA TRP A 41 22.98 12.86 -33.17
C TRP A 41 23.70 13.54 -34.34
N PRO A 42 24.58 12.83 -35.07
CA PRO A 42 25.10 13.34 -36.33
C PRO A 42 23.96 13.39 -37.37
N GLY A 43 23.62 14.58 -37.87
CA GLY A 43 22.70 14.75 -39.02
C GLY A 43 21.21 14.95 -38.70
N ARG A 44 20.81 15.11 -37.43
CA ARG A 44 19.48 15.65 -37.07
C ARG A 44 19.64 16.98 -36.35
N THR A 45 19.10 18.04 -36.94
CA THR A 45 19.14 19.42 -36.44
C THR A 45 17.96 19.76 -35.51
N GLU A 46 17.00 18.85 -35.35
CA GLU A 46 15.83 19.06 -34.51
C GLU A 46 16.08 18.51 -33.10
N ALA A 47 16.06 19.41 -32.12
CA ALA A 47 16.17 19.06 -30.71
C ALA A 47 15.02 18.14 -30.28
N TRP A 48 15.29 17.23 -29.34
CA TRP A 48 14.23 16.46 -28.67
C TRP A 48 13.23 17.42 -28.02
N ARG A 49 12.03 17.55 -28.60
CA ARG A 49 10.94 18.37 -28.04
C ARG A 49 10.13 17.58 -27.01
N ILE A 50 10.80 17.13 -25.96
CA ILE A 50 10.10 16.61 -24.78
C ILE A 50 9.88 17.79 -23.84
N LEU A 51 8.62 18.08 -23.54
CA LEU A 51 8.22 19.23 -22.71
C LEU A 51 7.59 18.73 -21.42
N PRO A 52 7.67 19.51 -20.32
CA PRO A 52 6.83 19.29 -19.15
C PRO A 52 5.34 19.17 -19.54
N PHE A 53 4.60 18.39 -18.76
CA PHE A 53 3.20 18.00 -18.98
C PHE A 53 2.93 17.10 -20.19
N ALA A 54 3.96 16.70 -20.95
CA ALA A 54 3.76 15.73 -22.02
C ALA A 54 3.26 14.40 -21.46
N GLU A 55 2.11 13.92 -21.96
CA GLU A 55 1.63 12.57 -21.66
C GLU A 55 2.60 11.54 -22.22
N THR A 56 2.92 10.55 -21.39
CA THR A 56 3.95 9.58 -21.72
C THR A 56 3.60 8.16 -21.31
N GLU A 57 4.07 7.20 -22.12
CA GLU A 57 4.06 5.78 -21.82
C GLU A 57 5.50 5.25 -21.91
N ILE A 58 5.95 4.58 -20.84
CA ILE A 58 7.25 3.91 -20.80
C ILE A 58 7.05 2.43 -21.03
N ARG A 59 7.83 1.86 -21.95
CA ARG A 59 7.84 0.43 -22.26
C ARG A 59 9.23 -0.17 -22.10
N LEU A 60 9.26 -1.42 -21.63
CA LEU A 60 10.45 -2.26 -21.56
C LEU A 60 10.27 -3.47 -22.47
N GLY A 61 10.95 -3.46 -23.63
CA GLY A 61 10.80 -4.51 -24.63
C GLY A 61 9.35 -4.70 -25.09
N GLY A 62 8.61 -3.60 -25.25
CA GLY A 62 7.21 -3.58 -25.68
C GLY A 62 6.17 -3.65 -24.55
N ASP A 63 6.55 -4.09 -23.35
CA ASP A 63 5.63 -4.16 -22.22
C ASP A 63 5.52 -2.82 -21.49
N PRO A 64 4.32 -2.27 -21.26
CA PRO A 64 4.15 -1.03 -20.52
C PRO A 64 4.56 -1.21 -19.05
N VAL A 65 5.28 -0.23 -18.51
CA VAL A 65 5.69 -0.21 -17.09
C VAL A 65 5.18 0.99 -16.32
N LEU A 66 4.90 2.10 -17.00
CA LEU A 66 4.35 3.31 -16.41
C LEU A 66 3.68 4.17 -17.50
N LYS A 67 2.50 4.70 -17.21
CA LYS A 67 1.86 5.78 -17.98
C LYS A 67 1.68 7.00 -17.09
N GLY A 68 2.01 8.17 -17.60
CA GLY A 68 2.11 9.36 -16.77
C GLY A 68 2.37 10.64 -17.53
N TYR A 69 2.99 11.60 -16.85
CA TYR A 69 3.37 12.89 -17.41
C TYR A 69 4.83 13.19 -17.12
N VAL A 70 5.46 13.95 -18.02
CA VAL A 70 6.77 14.53 -17.76
C VAL A 70 6.61 15.70 -16.78
N ASP A 71 7.25 15.62 -15.61
CA ASP A 71 7.26 16.70 -14.63
C ASP A 71 8.45 17.66 -14.88
N VAL A 72 9.61 17.11 -15.24
CA VAL A 72 10.86 17.86 -15.31
C VAL A 72 11.66 17.46 -16.56
N VAL A 73 12.17 18.48 -17.27
CA VAL A 73 13.12 18.33 -18.38
C VAL A 73 14.36 19.17 -18.05
N GLU A 74 15.50 18.51 -17.91
CA GLU A 74 16.78 19.09 -17.53
C GLU A 74 17.80 18.86 -18.66
N PRO A 75 17.84 19.75 -19.68
CA PRO A 75 18.91 19.75 -20.67
C PRO A 75 20.18 20.39 -20.08
N GLU A 76 21.30 19.72 -20.24
CA GLU A 76 22.62 20.14 -19.81
C GLU A 76 23.58 20.07 -21.00
N THR A 77 24.47 21.07 -21.12
CA THR A 77 25.52 21.08 -22.15
C THR A 77 26.81 21.65 -21.57
N ASP A 78 27.93 21.08 -22.00
CA ASP A 78 29.26 21.64 -21.84
C ASP A 78 30.01 21.62 -23.19
N ALA A 79 31.28 22.06 -23.19
CA ALA A 79 32.10 22.12 -24.41
C ALA A 79 32.25 20.77 -25.16
N LYS A 80 31.95 19.63 -24.52
CA LYS A 80 32.19 18.28 -25.05
C LYS A 80 30.98 17.35 -24.98
N THR A 81 29.99 17.65 -24.14
CA THR A 81 28.88 16.76 -23.82
C THR A 81 27.55 17.48 -23.85
N HIS A 82 26.51 16.78 -24.27
CA HIS A 82 25.12 17.18 -24.14
C HIS A 82 24.39 16.04 -23.45
N ARG A 83 23.59 16.37 -22.45
CA ARG A 83 22.81 15.42 -21.65
C ARG A 83 21.41 15.96 -21.53
N VAL A 84 20.41 15.10 -21.68
CA VAL A 84 19.03 15.44 -21.36
C VAL A 84 18.55 14.45 -20.33
N ARG A 85 18.07 14.97 -19.20
CA ARG A 85 17.43 14.20 -18.15
C ARG A 85 15.94 14.53 -18.10
N ILE A 86 15.11 13.50 -18.00
CA ILE A 86 13.66 13.60 -18.04
C ILE A 86 13.10 12.83 -16.86
N ARG A 87 12.29 13.51 -16.05
CA ARG A 87 11.63 12.92 -14.89
C ARG A 87 10.14 13.16 -14.95
N GLY A 88 9.40 12.27 -14.32
CA GLY A 88 7.96 12.40 -14.21
C GLY A 88 7.37 11.33 -13.32
N ARG A 89 6.05 11.34 -13.24
CA ARG A 89 5.28 10.43 -12.40
C ARG A 89 4.13 9.82 -13.18
N SER A 90 3.62 8.71 -12.66
CA SER A 90 2.40 8.06 -13.13
C SER A 90 1.21 9.01 -13.12
N ARG A 91 0.19 8.77 -13.96
CA ARG A 91 -0.99 9.65 -14.10
C ARG A 91 -1.69 9.94 -12.78
N THR A 92 -1.60 9.01 -11.83
CA THR A 92 -2.14 9.18 -10.47
C THR A 92 -1.46 10.29 -9.65
N CYS A 93 -0.38 10.92 -10.14
CA CYS A 93 0.21 12.11 -9.52
C CYS A 93 -0.82 13.24 -9.35
N ASP A 94 -1.76 13.39 -10.28
CA ASP A 94 -2.79 14.42 -10.19
C ASP A 94 -3.73 14.17 -9.00
N LEU A 95 -3.96 12.91 -8.62
CA LEU A 95 -4.73 12.60 -7.40
C LEU A 95 -3.98 13.08 -6.15
N VAL A 96 -2.65 12.99 -6.16
CA VAL A 96 -1.78 13.38 -5.05
C VAL A 96 -1.73 14.89 -4.91
N ASP A 97 -1.58 15.60 -6.02
CA ASP A 97 -1.23 17.02 -6.04
C ASP A 97 -2.49 17.91 -6.05
N CYS A 98 -3.59 17.45 -6.65
CA CYS A 98 -4.73 18.31 -6.98
C CYS A 98 -5.98 18.06 -6.12
N THR A 99 -6.73 19.14 -5.94
CA THR A 99 -8.08 19.13 -5.34
C THR A 99 -9.12 18.97 -6.44
N PRO A 100 -9.95 17.90 -6.46
CA PRO A 100 -10.97 17.73 -7.48
C PRO A 100 -12.12 18.73 -7.31
N GLU A 101 -12.54 19.34 -8.43
CA GLU A 101 -13.76 20.14 -8.49
C GLU A 101 -14.98 19.23 -8.61
N LEU A 102 -15.78 19.15 -7.54
CA LEU A 102 -16.98 18.32 -7.48
C LEU A 102 -18.21 19.19 -7.22
N ARG A 103 -19.38 18.78 -7.76
CA ARG A 103 -20.66 19.46 -7.49
C ARG A 103 -21.09 19.40 -6.01
N GLY A 104 -20.57 18.43 -5.25
CA GLY A 104 -20.78 18.29 -3.81
C GLY A 104 -19.61 17.58 -3.16
N THR A 105 -19.39 17.83 -1.87
CA THR A 105 -18.27 17.28 -1.10
C THR A 105 -18.69 16.15 -0.15
N GLU A 106 -19.96 15.79 -0.13
CA GLU A 106 -20.51 14.72 0.73
C GLU A 106 -20.86 13.48 -0.08
N PHE A 107 -20.47 12.32 0.44
CA PHE A 107 -20.78 11.00 -0.08
C PHE A 107 -21.62 10.25 0.95
N ARG A 108 -22.87 9.93 0.60
CA ARG A 108 -23.82 9.28 1.52
C ARG A 108 -24.11 7.86 1.05
N GLY A 109 -23.93 6.87 1.93
CA GLY A 109 -24.17 5.47 1.59
C GLY A 109 -23.27 4.92 0.48
N SER A 110 -22.09 5.53 0.26
CA SER A 110 -21.19 5.17 -0.83
C SER A 110 -20.11 4.18 -0.38
N THR A 111 -19.73 3.25 -1.24
CA THR A 111 -18.57 2.35 -1.01
C THR A 111 -17.26 3.07 -1.32
N LEU A 112 -16.14 2.53 -0.83
CA LEU A 112 -14.80 3.08 -1.14
C LEU A 112 -14.55 3.16 -2.67
N PRO A 113 -14.82 2.12 -3.48
CA PRO A 113 -14.66 2.21 -4.93
C PRO A 113 -15.54 3.27 -5.58
N ALA A 114 -16.78 3.47 -5.10
CA ALA A 114 -17.67 4.50 -5.63
C ALA A 114 -17.12 5.91 -5.36
N ILE A 115 -16.65 6.17 -4.14
CA ILE A 115 -16.03 7.46 -3.77
C ILE A 115 -14.74 7.68 -4.56
N ALA A 116 -13.87 6.67 -4.65
CA ALA A 116 -12.62 6.75 -5.40
C ALA A 116 -12.85 7.07 -6.88
N ARG A 117 -13.84 6.44 -7.52
CA ARG A 117 -14.23 6.75 -8.91
C ARG A 117 -14.72 8.19 -9.07
N ALA A 118 -15.57 8.67 -8.16
CA ALA A 118 -16.06 10.03 -8.20
C ALA A 118 -14.91 11.06 -8.04
N LEU A 119 -13.93 10.76 -7.20
CA LEU A 119 -12.76 11.63 -6.97
C LEU A 119 -11.73 11.57 -8.11
N ALA A 120 -11.59 10.43 -8.78
CA ALA A 120 -10.64 10.24 -9.87
C ALA A 120 -11.18 10.70 -11.24
N GLN A 121 -12.50 10.76 -11.41
CA GLN A 121 -13.16 11.10 -12.67
C GLN A 121 -12.76 12.48 -13.23
N PRO A 122 -12.64 13.56 -12.45
CA PRO A 122 -12.21 14.87 -12.97
C PRO A 122 -10.83 14.86 -13.61
N PHE A 123 -9.96 13.92 -13.22
CA PHE A 123 -8.61 13.75 -13.75
C PHE A 123 -8.54 12.74 -14.91
N GLY A 124 -9.66 12.13 -15.29
CA GLY A 124 -9.70 11.09 -16.32
C GLY A 124 -8.92 9.82 -15.94
N ILE A 125 -8.87 9.51 -14.64
CA ILE A 125 -8.16 8.34 -14.10
C ILE A 125 -9.17 7.24 -13.76
N ASP A 126 -8.98 6.07 -14.35
CA ASP A 126 -9.79 4.90 -14.05
C ASP A 126 -9.43 4.29 -12.69
N VAL A 127 -10.42 3.64 -12.06
CA VAL A 127 -10.24 2.93 -10.79
C VAL A 127 -10.46 1.43 -10.98
N VAL A 128 -9.42 0.65 -10.73
CA VAL A 128 -9.44 -0.81 -10.70
C VAL A 128 -9.67 -1.28 -9.26
N THR A 129 -10.61 -2.21 -9.08
CA THR A 129 -10.98 -2.73 -7.76
C THR A 129 -10.67 -4.22 -7.71
N GLU A 130 -9.62 -4.58 -6.99
CA GLU A 130 -9.23 -5.97 -6.71
C GLU A 130 -9.67 -6.42 -5.31
N ALA A 131 -9.75 -5.48 -4.36
CA ALA A 131 -10.28 -5.74 -3.02
C ALA A 131 -11.82 -5.71 -3.01
N PRO A 132 -12.48 -6.45 -2.09
CA PRO A 132 -13.93 -6.31 -1.91
C PRO A 132 -14.31 -4.88 -1.52
N ASP A 133 -15.42 -4.38 -2.07
CA ASP A 133 -15.96 -3.02 -1.83
C ASP A 133 -16.11 -2.67 -0.34
N GLY A 134 -16.42 -3.67 0.48
CA GLY A 134 -16.72 -3.50 1.90
C GLY A 134 -18.07 -2.82 2.15
N ALA A 135 -18.34 -2.50 3.42
CA ALA A 135 -19.56 -1.81 3.80
C ALA A 135 -19.52 -0.34 3.34
N PRO A 136 -20.65 0.22 2.83
CA PRO A 136 -20.75 1.63 2.52
C PRO A 136 -20.45 2.51 3.74
N PHE A 137 -19.93 3.71 3.50
CA PHE A 137 -19.84 4.73 4.54
C PHE A 137 -21.19 5.44 4.69
N GLY A 138 -21.56 5.79 5.92
CA GLY A 138 -22.83 6.47 6.20
C GLY A 138 -22.87 7.85 5.56
N VAL A 139 -21.99 8.75 6.03
CA VAL A 139 -21.73 10.05 5.42
C VAL A 139 -20.22 10.29 5.52
N GLU A 140 -19.56 10.46 4.38
CA GLU A 140 -18.18 10.93 4.32
C GLU A 140 -18.16 12.29 3.64
N ALA A 141 -17.62 13.28 4.33
CA ALA A 141 -17.32 14.57 3.74
C ALA A 141 -15.83 14.62 3.38
N LYS A 142 -15.55 15.16 2.20
CA LYS A 142 -14.22 15.61 1.81
C LYS A 142 -14.07 17.08 2.21
N GLU A 143 -12.94 17.47 2.77
CA GLU A 143 -12.65 18.89 2.99
C GLU A 143 -12.41 19.59 1.66
N LYS A 144 -12.84 20.86 1.55
CA LYS A 144 -12.76 21.60 0.29
C LYS A 144 -11.33 21.72 -0.26
N THR A 145 -10.33 21.69 0.62
CA THR A 145 -8.90 21.81 0.28
C THR A 145 -8.18 20.47 0.19
N ASP A 146 -8.85 19.35 0.50
CA ASP A 146 -8.20 18.04 0.43
C ASP A 146 -7.88 17.68 -1.03
N THR A 147 -6.74 17.04 -1.25
CA THR A 147 -6.48 16.38 -2.53
C THR A 147 -7.35 15.14 -2.67
N ALA A 148 -7.53 14.65 -3.89
CA ALA A 148 -8.29 13.40 -4.10
C ALA A 148 -7.65 12.23 -3.33
N TRP A 149 -6.31 12.14 -3.37
CA TRP A 149 -5.53 11.12 -2.69
C TRP A 149 -5.70 11.15 -1.18
N ALA A 150 -5.67 12.33 -0.54
CA ALA A 150 -5.82 12.43 0.92
C ALA A 150 -7.13 11.79 1.41
N THR A 151 -8.23 11.98 0.67
CA THR A 151 -9.51 11.34 0.97
C THR A 151 -9.46 9.83 0.68
N ILE A 152 -8.96 9.42 -0.49
CA ILE A 152 -8.91 8.01 -0.92
C ILE A 152 -8.03 7.17 0.03
N GLU A 153 -6.86 7.66 0.40
CA GLU A 153 -5.91 6.99 1.30
C GLU A 153 -6.50 6.80 2.69
N ARG A 154 -7.13 7.86 3.24
CA ARG A 154 -7.82 7.81 4.53
C ARG A 154 -8.92 6.75 4.52
N LEU A 155 -9.79 6.76 3.51
CA LEU A 155 -10.90 5.81 3.40
C LEU A 155 -10.41 4.38 3.11
N GLY A 156 -9.35 4.23 2.32
CA GLY A 156 -8.66 2.97 2.07
C GLY A 156 -8.16 2.34 3.37
N ARG A 157 -7.48 3.12 4.20
CA ARG A 157 -7.03 2.70 5.54
C ARG A 157 -8.21 2.26 6.43
N LEU A 158 -9.32 2.99 6.42
CA LEU A 158 -10.55 2.63 7.15
C LEU A 158 -11.25 1.36 6.63
N ARG A 159 -10.85 0.84 5.47
CA ARG A 159 -11.36 -0.42 4.89
C ARG A 159 -10.31 -1.52 4.79
N GLY A 160 -9.09 -1.27 5.27
CA GLY A 160 -7.95 -2.18 5.11
C GLY A 160 -7.71 -2.47 3.62
N VAL A 161 -7.75 -1.42 2.80
CA VAL A 161 -7.49 -1.45 1.36
C VAL A 161 -6.25 -0.60 1.09
N ILE A 162 -5.36 -1.14 0.28
CA ILE A 162 -4.16 -0.47 -0.20
C ILE A 162 -4.50 0.19 -1.53
N CYS A 163 -4.06 1.43 -1.69
CA CYS A 163 -4.25 2.21 -2.89
C CYS A 163 -2.87 2.43 -3.53
N HIS A 164 -2.71 2.21 -4.84
CA HIS A 164 -1.49 2.50 -5.60
C HIS A 164 -1.80 2.61 -7.09
N ASP A 165 -0.83 2.90 -7.96
CA ASP A 165 -1.02 2.92 -9.41
C ASP A 165 -0.71 1.59 -10.10
N ASP A 166 -1.19 1.38 -11.32
CA ASP A 166 -0.73 0.31 -12.22
C ASP A 166 0.14 0.80 -13.40
N GLU A 167 0.66 -0.12 -14.21
CA GLU A 167 1.48 0.20 -15.38
C GLU A 167 0.69 0.97 -16.46
N GLN A 168 -0.64 1.05 -16.34
CA GLN A 168 -1.52 1.81 -17.23
C GLN A 168 -1.88 3.20 -16.67
N GLY A 169 -1.37 3.57 -15.49
CA GLY A 169 -1.66 4.86 -14.86
C GLY A 169 -3.06 4.93 -14.24
N ARG A 170 -3.65 3.79 -13.88
CA ARG A 170 -4.94 3.71 -13.19
C ARG A 170 -4.74 3.61 -11.68
N LEU A 171 -5.74 4.03 -10.90
CA LEU A 171 -5.75 3.84 -9.46
C LEU A 171 -6.23 2.41 -9.13
N VAL A 172 -5.42 1.63 -8.43
CA VAL A 172 -5.74 0.28 -7.98
C VAL A 172 -6.10 0.27 -6.50
N LEU A 173 -7.23 -0.36 -6.18
CA LEU A 173 -7.69 -0.63 -4.81
C LEU A 173 -7.52 -2.13 -4.53
N THR A 174 -6.54 -2.51 -3.71
CA THR A 174 -6.14 -3.91 -3.52
C THR A 174 -5.88 -4.29 -2.06
N ARG A 175 -5.52 -5.55 -1.85
CA ARG A 175 -4.97 -6.12 -0.61
C ARG A 175 -3.71 -6.92 -0.95
N ALA A 176 -3.02 -7.39 0.08
CA ALA A 176 -1.91 -8.33 -0.09
C ALA A 176 -2.34 -9.50 -1.01
N GLY A 177 -1.65 -9.63 -2.12
CA GLY A 177 -1.94 -10.60 -3.17
C GLY A 177 -1.49 -12.00 -2.82
N GLU A 178 -2.06 -12.98 -3.52
CA GLU A 178 -1.72 -14.40 -3.39
C GLU A 178 -1.05 -14.97 -4.65
N ARG A 179 -1.02 -14.18 -5.73
CA ARG A 179 -0.36 -14.57 -6.99
C ARG A 179 1.13 -14.79 -6.75
N ARG A 180 1.69 -15.86 -7.29
CA ARG A 180 3.12 -16.15 -7.18
C ARG A 180 3.86 -15.69 -8.43
N ALA A 181 4.98 -14.99 -8.22
CA ALA A 181 5.93 -14.69 -9.27
C ALA A 181 6.54 -16.00 -9.80
N ALA A 182 6.83 -16.05 -11.10
CA ALA A 182 7.51 -17.19 -11.70
C ALA A 182 8.99 -17.23 -11.29
N GLY A 183 9.39 -18.36 -10.71
CA GLY A 183 10.75 -18.60 -10.22
C GLY A 183 10.98 -18.18 -8.76
N SER A 184 12.22 -18.38 -8.32
CA SER A 184 12.74 -18.09 -6.98
C SER A 184 13.88 -17.08 -7.06
N LEU A 185 14.16 -16.36 -5.97
CA LEU A 185 15.34 -15.51 -5.82
C LEU A 185 16.42 -16.31 -5.10
N GLU A 186 17.45 -16.73 -5.83
CA GLU A 186 18.51 -17.59 -5.30
C GLU A 186 19.86 -16.85 -5.37
N LEU A 187 20.47 -16.63 -4.20
CA LEU A 187 21.75 -15.95 -4.07
C LEU A 187 22.83 -16.65 -4.91
N GLY A 188 23.55 -15.89 -5.73
CA GLY A 188 24.58 -16.44 -6.62
C GLY A 188 24.06 -17.03 -7.93
N ARG A 189 22.73 -17.07 -8.13
CA ARG A 189 22.10 -17.36 -9.44
C ARG A 189 21.52 -16.09 -10.03
N ASN A 190 20.23 -15.82 -9.81
CA ASN A 190 19.54 -14.64 -10.33
C ASN A 190 19.51 -13.48 -9.33
N LEU A 191 19.72 -13.74 -8.03
CA LEU A 191 19.85 -12.73 -7.00
C LEU A 191 21.31 -12.25 -6.91
N LEU A 192 21.54 -11.01 -7.37
CA LEU A 192 22.86 -10.38 -7.42
C LEU A 192 23.28 -9.84 -6.05
N ALA A 193 22.35 -9.27 -5.32
CA ALA A 193 22.57 -8.72 -3.99
C ALA A 193 21.27 -8.73 -3.20
N ALA A 194 21.37 -8.88 -1.88
CA ALA A 194 20.24 -8.70 -0.99
C ALA A 194 20.68 -8.06 0.32
N SER A 195 19.81 -7.27 0.93
CA SER A 195 19.95 -6.80 2.30
C SER A 195 18.63 -6.95 3.04
N ALA A 196 18.70 -7.28 4.33
CA ALA A 196 17.54 -7.38 5.19
C ALA A 196 17.64 -6.31 6.28
N ARG A 197 16.58 -5.53 6.45
CA ARG A 197 16.39 -4.66 7.59
C ARG A 197 15.47 -5.37 8.59
N ILE A 198 16.02 -5.64 9.77
CA ILE A 198 15.30 -6.25 10.89
C ILE A 198 15.12 -5.19 11.99
N ASP A 199 13.93 -4.58 12.05
CA ASP A 199 13.60 -3.51 12.99
C ASP A 199 12.53 -3.96 14.00
N VAL A 200 13.00 -4.38 15.17
CA VAL A 200 12.14 -4.86 16.27
C VAL A 200 11.73 -3.74 17.24
N SER A 201 12.00 -2.47 16.94
CA SER A 201 11.68 -1.33 17.83
C SER A 201 10.18 -1.22 18.10
N LYS A 202 9.34 -1.65 17.15
CA LYS A 202 7.87 -1.70 17.24
C LYS A 202 7.32 -3.09 17.57
N ARG A 203 8.16 -4.04 17.98
CA ARG A 203 7.73 -5.32 18.59
C ARG A 203 7.61 -5.20 20.11
N PHE A 204 6.59 -5.86 20.63
CA PHE A 204 6.15 -5.78 22.02
C PHE A 204 5.88 -7.19 22.52
N SER A 205 6.20 -7.50 23.78
CA SER A 205 5.97 -8.84 24.34
C SER A 205 4.48 -9.12 24.53
N ARG A 206 3.67 -8.07 24.71
CA ARG A 206 2.23 -8.18 24.96
C ARG A 206 1.49 -7.01 24.31
N TYR A 207 0.45 -7.32 23.57
CA TYR A 207 -0.46 -6.37 22.91
C TYR A 207 -1.80 -6.44 23.63
N VAL A 208 -2.25 -5.31 24.18
CA VAL A 208 -3.54 -5.19 24.86
C VAL A 208 -4.40 -4.20 24.10
N SER A 209 -5.47 -4.69 23.50
CA SER A 209 -6.48 -3.84 22.86
C SER A 209 -7.59 -3.52 23.85
N MET A 210 -7.99 -2.26 23.94
CA MET A 210 -9.11 -1.79 24.74
C MET A 210 -10.22 -1.23 23.86
N THR A 211 -11.46 -1.66 24.07
CA THR A 211 -12.65 -1.07 23.44
C THR A 211 -13.71 -0.76 24.50
N GLN A 212 -14.63 0.14 24.18
CA GLN A 212 -15.78 0.44 25.02
C GLN A 212 -16.93 -0.48 24.63
N ARG A 213 -17.58 -1.09 25.62
CA ARG A 213 -18.83 -1.81 25.38
C ARG A 213 -19.91 -0.81 24.97
N GLN A 214 -20.62 -1.07 23.87
CA GLN A 214 -21.79 -0.27 23.51
C GLN A 214 -22.94 -0.69 24.43
N THR A 215 -23.15 0.01 25.54
CA THR A 215 -24.39 -0.12 26.33
C THR A 215 -25.53 0.43 25.47
N GLY A 216 -26.62 -0.33 25.34
CA GLY A 216 -27.81 0.14 24.63
C GLY A 216 -28.25 1.49 25.20
N ALA A 217 -28.73 2.39 24.34
CA ALA A 217 -29.30 3.66 24.76
C ALA A 217 -30.23 3.41 25.95
N ALA A 218 -30.04 4.15 27.04
CA ALA A 218 -31.02 4.18 28.12
C ALA A 218 -32.37 4.44 27.45
N VAL A 219 -33.28 3.48 27.57
CA VAL A 219 -34.67 3.70 27.19
C VAL A 219 -35.14 4.78 28.15
N SER A 220 -35.30 6.00 27.65
CA SER A 220 -36.02 7.05 28.38
C SER A 220 -37.40 6.46 28.69
N ARG A 221 -37.60 6.06 29.94
CA ARG A 221 -38.96 5.85 30.45
C ARG A 221 -39.51 7.24 30.67
N ASP A 222 -40.21 7.75 29.66
CA ASP A 222 -41.18 8.81 29.90
C ASP A 222 -42.27 8.19 30.77
N GLY A 223 -42.32 8.62 32.02
CA GLY A 223 -43.25 8.11 33.03
C GLY A 223 -43.48 9.18 34.08
N ASP A 224 -44.41 10.09 33.79
CA ASP A 224 -45.07 10.92 34.78
C ASP A 224 -45.68 10.01 35.87
N GLY A 225 -45.34 10.25 37.13
CA GLY A 225 -45.88 9.51 38.25
C GLY A 225 -45.25 9.92 39.58
N ASP A 226 -45.93 10.81 40.28
CA ASP A 226 -45.69 11.15 41.68
C ASP A 226 -45.81 9.90 42.57
N ALA A 227 -44.81 9.62 43.40
CA ALA A 227 -44.97 8.88 44.67
C ALA A 227 -43.74 9.01 45.57
N GLU A 228 -44.03 9.28 46.83
CA GLU A 228 -43.13 9.55 47.95
C GLU A 228 -42.39 8.30 48.47
N ASP A 229 -41.29 8.57 49.17
CA ASP A 229 -40.62 7.78 50.23
C ASP A 229 -40.30 6.30 49.95
N SER A 230 -39.03 6.01 49.65
CA SER A 230 -38.42 4.70 49.98
C SER A 230 -36.90 4.77 50.04
N GLU A 231 -36.40 4.00 51.00
CA GLU A 231 -35.05 3.77 51.50
C GLU A 231 -33.92 3.75 50.46
N GLU A 232 -32.73 4.15 50.91
CA GLU A 232 -31.44 4.14 50.19
C GLU A 232 -31.12 2.76 49.57
N ALA A 233 -31.66 2.48 48.39
CA ALA A 233 -31.14 1.48 47.49
C ALA A 233 -30.01 2.12 46.67
N GLU A 234 -28.77 1.65 46.87
CA GLU A 234 -27.62 1.98 46.04
C GLU A 234 -27.98 1.86 44.56
N GLN A 235 -28.17 3.01 43.89
CA GLN A 235 -28.28 3.07 42.45
C GLN A 235 -26.95 2.54 41.88
N PRO A 236 -26.94 1.48 41.05
CA PRO A 236 -25.70 1.05 40.42
C PRO A 236 -25.25 2.19 39.50
N ASN A 237 -24.11 2.79 39.85
CA ASN A 237 -23.47 3.90 39.14
C ASN A 237 -23.69 3.81 37.62
N ALA A 238 -24.58 4.65 37.09
CA ALA A 238 -24.78 4.88 35.67
C ALA A 238 -23.53 5.59 35.11
N GLY A 239 -22.44 4.84 34.94
CA GLY A 239 -21.16 5.41 34.55
C GLY A 239 -19.98 4.45 34.44
N VAL A 240 -20.11 3.17 34.81
CA VAL A 240 -19.02 2.21 34.61
C VAL A 240 -18.94 1.85 33.12
N GLN A 241 -18.13 2.61 32.38
CA GLN A 241 -17.68 2.21 31.06
C GLN A 241 -16.88 0.92 31.21
N VAL A 242 -17.53 -0.23 31.00
CA VAL A 242 -16.86 -1.53 31.02
C VAL A 242 -15.87 -1.54 29.85
N SER A 243 -14.59 -1.37 30.16
CA SER A 243 -13.51 -1.56 29.20
C SER A 243 -13.42 -3.05 28.87
N VAL A 244 -13.67 -3.37 27.61
CA VAL A 244 -13.52 -4.73 27.10
C VAL A 244 -12.11 -4.85 26.55
N THR A 245 -11.39 -5.87 26.99
CA THR A 245 -9.97 -6.04 26.65
C THR A 245 -9.74 -7.33 25.86
N GLY A 246 -8.81 -7.26 24.92
CA GLY A 246 -8.25 -8.40 24.21
C GLY A 246 -6.73 -8.40 24.32
N VAL A 247 -6.11 -9.58 24.34
CA VAL A 247 -4.68 -9.73 24.63
C VAL A 247 -4.02 -10.71 23.66
N ALA A 248 -2.91 -10.30 23.07
CA ALA A 248 -2.02 -11.17 22.32
C ALA A 248 -0.59 -11.08 22.85
N THR A 249 0.16 -12.18 22.78
CA THR A 249 1.56 -12.27 23.22
C THR A 249 2.43 -12.55 22.01
N ASP A 250 3.59 -11.90 21.94
CA ASP A 250 4.62 -12.20 20.94
C ASP A 250 5.75 -13.01 21.62
N PRO A 251 5.82 -14.34 21.39
CA PRO A 251 6.75 -15.20 22.10
C PRO A 251 8.23 -14.97 21.74
N ASP A 252 8.54 -14.32 20.61
CA ASP A 252 9.95 -14.06 20.26
C ASP A 252 10.49 -12.77 20.89
N VAL A 253 9.69 -12.05 21.70
CA VAL A 253 10.14 -10.84 22.40
C VAL A 253 10.50 -11.23 23.84
N PRO A 254 11.80 -11.48 24.15
CA PRO A 254 12.21 -12.07 25.43
C PRO A 254 12.12 -11.10 26.63
N ARG A 255 11.86 -9.81 26.37
CA ARG A 255 11.87 -8.73 27.37
C ARG A 255 10.48 -8.15 27.57
N TYR A 256 10.17 -7.73 28.80
CA TYR A 256 8.90 -7.09 29.12
C TYR A 256 8.71 -5.76 28.37
N ARG A 257 7.82 -5.76 27.38
CA ARG A 257 7.47 -4.61 26.53
C ARG A 257 5.98 -4.63 26.22
N PRO A 258 5.10 -4.26 27.15
CA PRO A 258 3.68 -4.19 26.86
C PRO A 258 3.36 -3.00 25.95
N LYS A 259 2.39 -3.17 25.06
CA LYS A 259 1.73 -2.10 24.32
C LYS A 259 0.23 -2.18 24.57
N ILE A 260 -0.31 -1.12 25.16
CA ILE A 260 -1.74 -0.93 25.35
C ILE A 260 -2.23 0.08 24.32
N PHE A 261 -3.32 -0.22 23.63
CA PHE A 261 -3.89 0.66 22.61
C PHE A 261 -5.40 0.56 22.58
N ARG A 262 -6.07 1.65 22.21
CA ARG A 262 -7.51 1.70 22.02
C ARG A 262 -7.85 1.21 20.61
N ALA A 263 -8.80 0.28 20.49
CA ALA A 263 -9.41 -0.02 19.20
C ALA A 263 -10.39 1.09 18.83
N GLU A 264 -10.36 1.55 17.58
CA GLU A 264 -11.35 2.50 17.09
C GLU A 264 -12.73 1.83 17.03
N GLY A 265 -13.73 2.50 17.59
CA GLY A 265 -15.10 2.01 17.68
C GLY A 265 -15.40 1.14 18.92
N ALA A 266 -16.67 1.19 19.34
CA ALA A 266 -17.20 0.32 20.39
C ALA A 266 -17.42 -1.11 19.86
N GLY A 267 -16.85 -2.10 20.54
CA GLY A 267 -16.87 -3.51 20.16
C GLY A 267 -16.98 -4.46 21.35
N ASP A 268 -17.01 -5.77 21.06
CA ASP A 268 -17.06 -6.83 22.06
C ASP A 268 -15.66 -7.44 22.34
N THR A 269 -15.61 -8.46 23.20
CA THR A 269 -14.34 -9.09 23.60
C THR A 269 -13.68 -9.81 22.43
N ALA A 270 -14.48 -10.39 21.52
CA ALA A 270 -13.97 -11.05 20.33
C ALA A 270 -13.29 -10.05 19.39
N PHE A 271 -13.89 -8.88 19.18
CA PHE A 271 -13.30 -7.78 18.40
C PHE A 271 -12.00 -7.28 19.04
N ALA A 272 -11.99 -7.01 20.35
CA ALA A 272 -10.77 -6.60 21.05
C ALA A 272 -9.64 -7.64 20.92
N GLN A 273 -9.97 -8.92 21.00
CA GLN A 273 -9.01 -10.01 20.82
C GLN A 273 -8.43 -10.03 19.38
N GLN A 274 -9.29 -9.92 18.36
CA GLN A 274 -8.85 -9.86 16.96
C GLN A 274 -7.91 -8.67 16.71
N ARG A 275 -8.21 -7.50 17.29
CA ARG A 275 -7.36 -6.31 17.21
C ARG A 275 -5.99 -6.53 17.85
N ALA A 276 -5.93 -7.16 19.02
CA ALA A 276 -4.67 -7.48 19.69
C ALA A 276 -3.83 -8.46 18.84
N VAL A 277 -4.46 -9.49 18.29
CA VAL A 277 -3.82 -10.51 17.45
C VAL A 277 -3.29 -9.90 16.14
N TRP A 278 -4.12 -9.11 15.46
CA TRP A 278 -3.70 -8.38 14.25
C TRP A 278 -2.51 -7.46 14.53
N ALA A 279 -2.55 -6.71 15.64
CA ALA A 279 -1.47 -5.79 15.99
C ALA A 279 -0.14 -6.53 16.24
N ALA A 280 -0.18 -7.70 16.89
CA ALA A 280 0.97 -8.56 17.08
C ALA A 280 1.52 -9.10 15.74
N ALA A 281 0.67 -9.71 14.92
CA ALA A 281 1.07 -10.28 13.63
C ALA A 281 1.63 -9.21 12.66
N THR A 282 0.97 -8.05 12.60
CA THR A 282 1.39 -6.92 11.74
C THR A 282 2.72 -6.35 12.20
N ALA A 283 2.91 -6.17 13.51
CA ALA A 283 4.17 -5.65 14.05
C ALA A 283 5.34 -6.62 13.84
N ARG A 284 5.07 -7.93 13.94
CA ARG A 284 6.05 -8.97 13.63
C ARG A 284 6.43 -8.94 12.15
N ALA A 285 5.45 -8.93 11.26
CA ALA A 285 5.70 -8.91 9.82
C ALA A 285 6.42 -7.62 9.36
N LYS A 286 6.00 -6.45 9.86
CA LYS A 286 6.66 -5.15 9.57
C LYS A 286 8.07 -5.03 10.12
N SER A 287 8.50 -5.95 10.99
CA SER A 287 9.88 -5.94 11.49
C SER A 287 10.89 -6.39 10.44
N LEU A 288 10.45 -7.04 9.36
CA LEU A 288 11.31 -7.49 8.26
C LEU A 288 10.96 -6.76 6.96
N GLN A 289 11.96 -6.10 6.38
CA GLN A 289 11.97 -5.67 4.99
C GLN A 289 13.24 -6.18 4.32
N VAL A 290 13.13 -6.65 3.09
CA VAL A 290 14.26 -7.16 2.31
C VAL A 290 14.33 -6.41 0.99
N ASP A 291 15.50 -5.85 0.70
CA ASP A 291 15.81 -5.25 -0.60
C ASP A 291 16.63 -6.28 -1.39
N ALA A 292 16.10 -6.76 -2.52
CA ALA A 292 16.70 -7.79 -3.35
C ALA A 292 16.96 -7.26 -4.77
N THR A 293 18.21 -7.29 -5.23
CA THR A 293 18.61 -6.87 -6.58
C THR A 293 18.83 -8.09 -7.46
N VAL A 294 18.10 -8.17 -8.58
CA VAL A 294 18.18 -9.25 -9.56
C VAL A 294 18.73 -8.77 -10.90
N GLN A 295 19.29 -9.70 -11.67
CA GLN A 295 19.75 -9.45 -13.03
C GLN A 295 18.57 -9.37 -14.01
N GLY A 296 18.53 -8.33 -14.84
CA GLY A 296 17.46 -8.12 -15.82
C GLY A 296 16.15 -7.62 -15.21
N TRP A 297 15.14 -7.43 -16.07
CA TRP A 297 13.81 -6.92 -15.68
C TRP A 297 12.72 -7.98 -15.65
N ARG A 298 13.01 -9.17 -16.19
CA ARG A 298 12.04 -10.23 -16.42
C ARG A 298 12.26 -11.38 -15.44
N LYS A 299 11.14 -12.00 -15.07
CA LYS A 299 11.04 -13.25 -14.32
C LYS A 299 11.41 -14.44 -15.21
N ALA A 300 11.38 -15.64 -14.63
CA ALA A 300 11.70 -16.88 -15.35
C ALA A 300 10.74 -17.19 -16.51
N ASP A 301 9.50 -16.72 -16.45
CA ASP A 301 8.47 -16.86 -17.50
C ASP A 301 8.58 -15.80 -18.62
N GLY A 302 9.56 -14.89 -18.51
CA GLY A 302 9.73 -13.78 -19.43
C GLY A 302 8.82 -12.58 -19.16
N ALA A 303 7.90 -12.63 -18.20
CA ALA A 303 7.11 -11.46 -17.81
C ALA A 303 7.94 -10.50 -16.93
N LEU A 304 7.63 -9.21 -16.95
CA LEU A 304 8.24 -8.25 -16.03
C LEU A 304 7.90 -8.57 -14.57
N TRP A 305 8.79 -8.20 -13.65
CA TRP A 305 8.47 -8.17 -12.23
C TRP A 305 7.27 -7.28 -11.95
N ARG A 306 6.39 -7.67 -11.03
CA ARG A 306 5.18 -6.90 -10.69
C ARG A 306 5.03 -6.76 -9.20
N LEU A 307 4.38 -5.66 -8.80
CA LEU A 307 3.91 -5.47 -7.44
C LEU A 307 2.87 -6.54 -7.08
N ASN A 308 2.72 -6.76 -5.79
CA ASN A 308 1.69 -7.61 -5.20
C ASN A 308 1.74 -9.09 -5.65
N GLU A 309 2.94 -9.58 -6.01
CA GLU A 309 3.24 -10.99 -6.23
C GLU A 309 4.07 -11.54 -5.07
N LEU A 310 3.81 -12.79 -4.67
CA LEU A 310 4.64 -13.55 -3.74
C LEU A 310 5.83 -14.17 -4.47
N VAL A 311 7.03 -14.01 -3.92
CA VAL A 311 8.25 -14.62 -4.44
C VAL A 311 9.01 -15.33 -3.33
N LYS A 312 9.48 -16.54 -3.61
CA LYS A 312 10.35 -17.28 -2.70
C LYS A 312 11.76 -16.69 -2.77
N ILE A 313 12.31 -16.28 -1.62
CA ILE A 313 13.71 -15.87 -1.50
C ILE A 313 14.51 -16.91 -0.72
N GLN A 314 15.67 -17.26 -1.25
CA GLN A 314 16.65 -18.16 -0.69
C GLN A 314 18.00 -17.44 -0.62
N ALA A 315 18.32 -16.97 0.58
CA ALA A 315 19.55 -16.23 0.86
C ALA A 315 20.09 -16.65 2.22
N ASP A 316 20.87 -17.74 2.23
CA ASP A 316 21.38 -18.39 3.44
C ASP A 316 22.15 -17.44 4.36
N TRP A 317 22.94 -16.52 3.80
CA TRP A 317 23.69 -15.53 4.59
C TRP A 317 22.79 -14.57 5.36
N LEU A 318 21.60 -14.27 4.82
CA LEU A 318 20.56 -13.48 5.50
C LEU A 318 19.62 -14.36 6.33
N ARG A 319 19.85 -15.69 6.33
CA ARG A 319 19.01 -16.73 6.92
C ARG A 319 17.55 -16.67 6.40
N LEU A 320 17.37 -16.22 5.16
CA LEU A 320 16.04 -16.11 4.55
C LEU A 320 15.74 -17.34 3.70
N ASP A 321 14.68 -18.05 4.07
CA ASP A 321 14.06 -19.09 3.24
C ASP A 321 12.53 -18.95 3.28
N HIS A 322 12.00 -17.85 2.75
CA HIS A 322 10.60 -17.46 2.94
C HIS A 322 9.92 -16.98 1.65
N ASP A 323 8.60 -17.11 1.61
CA ASP A 323 7.78 -16.40 0.64
C ASP A 323 7.56 -14.96 1.14
N LEU A 324 7.99 -13.98 0.35
CA LEU A 324 7.79 -12.57 0.64
C LEU A 324 6.97 -11.91 -0.48
N LEU A 325 6.19 -10.91 -0.13
CA LEU A 325 5.40 -10.13 -1.07
C LEU A 325 6.24 -8.99 -1.65
N VAL A 326 6.22 -8.84 -2.98
CA VAL A 326 6.82 -7.71 -3.68
C VAL A 326 5.96 -6.46 -3.46
N ILE A 327 6.44 -5.54 -2.62
CA ILE A 327 5.76 -4.26 -2.34
C ILE A 327 6.37 -3.09 -3.10
N GLY A 328 7.55 -3.26 -3.69
CA GLY A 328 8.20 -2.24 -4.50
C GLY A 328 9.04 -2.85 -5.62
N THR A 329 9.09 -2.17 -6.76
CA THR A 329 9.91 -2.52 -7.91
C THR A 329 10.64 -1.28 -8.40
N GLU A 330 11.94 -1.40 -8.66
CA GLU A 330 12.74 -0.38 -9.32
C GLU A 330 13.49 -1.03 -10.50
N PHE A 331 13.08 -0.73 -11.71
CA PHE A 331 13.74 -1.16 -12.94
C PHE A 331 14.84 -0.16 -13.29
N THR A 332 16.06 -0.64 -13.55
CA THR A 332 17.20 0.22 -13.89
C THR A 332 17.95 -0.23 -15.13
N LEU A 333 18.48 0.74 -15.88
CA LEU A 333 19.54 0.58 -16.88
C LEU A 333 20.68 1.54 -16.51
N GLY A 334 21.92 1.09 -16.62
CA GLY A 334 23.10 1.95 -16.49
C GLY A 334 24.39 1.15 -16.66
N GLN A 335 25.48 1.61 -16.04
CA GLN A 335 26.79 0.93 -16.09
C GLN A 335 26.73 -0.53 -15.62
N GLY A 336 25.84 -0.85 -14.67
CA GLY A 336 25.61 -2.20 -14.17
C GLY A 336 24.75 -3.10 -15.08
N GLY A 337 24.38 -2.61 -16.27
CA GLY A 337 23.42 -3.25 -17.17
C GLY A 337 21.98 -3.09 -16.70
N ARG A 338 21.12 -4.01 -17.12
CA ARG A 338 19.69 -4.07 -16.73
C ARG A 338 19.55 -4.77 -15.39
N ARG A 339 18.93 -4.15 -14.40
CA ARG A 339 18.67 -4.75 -13.08
C ARG A 339 17.29 -4.37 -12.58
N THR A 340 16.76 -5.18 -11.68
CA THR A 340 15.56 -4.84 -10.90
C THR A 340 15.89 -4.93 -9.42
N LYS A 341 15.57 -3.87 -8.68
CA LYS A 341 15.49 -3.93 -7.22
C LYS A 341 14.05 -4.20 -6.81
N LEU A 342 13.86 -5.23 -5.99
CA LEU A 342 12.61 -5.63 -5.39
C LEU A 342 12.63 -5.27 -3.92
N VAL A 343 11.58 -4.60 -3.44
CA VAL A 343 11.34 -4.39 -2.00
C VAL A 343 10.32 -5.43 -1.56
N LEU A 344 10.72 -6.25 -0.60
CA LEU A 344 9.98 -7.43 -0.16
C LEU A 344 9.63 -7.33 1.33
N THR A 345 8.46 -7.82 1.71
CA THR A 345 8.03 -7.92 3.11
C THR A 345 7.14 -9.14 3.31
N PRO A 346 7.03 -9.73 4.52
CA PRO A 346 6.03 -10.76 4.76
C PRO A 346 4.63 -10.22 4.47
N LYS A 347 3.78 -10.99 3.76
CA LYS A 347 2.44 -10.52 3.36
C LYS A 347 1.59 -10.07 4.55
N GLU A 348 1.83 -10.65 5.73
CA GLU A 348 1.13 -10.33 6.96
C GLU A 348 1.34 -8.88 7.41
N ALA A 349 2.37 -8.19 6.90
CA ALA A 349 2.62 -6.77 7.16
C ALA A 349 1.52 -5.86 6.60
N LEU A 350 0.75 -6.38 5.65
CA LEU A 350 -0.31 -5.71 4.92
C LEU A 350 -1.71 -6.27 5.26
N LEU A 351 -1.85 -7.00 6.37
CA LEU A 351 -3.16 -7.48 6.81
C LEU A 351 -4.12 -6.32 7.07
N PRO A 352 -5.37 -6.41 6.58
CA PRO A 352 -6.37 -5.41 6.89
C PRO A 352 -6.64 -5.39 8.39
N GLU A 353 -6.75 -4.18 8.93
CA GLU A 353 -7.22 -3.97 10.29
C GLU A 353 -8.62 -4.60 10.45
N PRO A 354 -8.84 -5.46 11.48
CA PRO A 354 -10.16 -6.02 11.75
C PRO A 354 -11.17 -4.90 11.94
N LEU A 355 -12.19 -4.88 11.09
CA LEU A 355 -13.29 -3.93 11.17
C LEU A 355 -14.33 -4.41 12.18
N LYS A 356 -15.07 -3.47 12.77
CA LYS A 356 -16.17 -3.79 13.69
C LYS A 356 -17.17 -4.72 12.98
N PRO A 357 -17.65 -5.81 13.64
CA PRO A 357 -18.72 -6.61 13.09
C PRO A 357 -19.98 -5.74 12.92
N ALA A 358 -20.58 -5.76 11.74
CA ALA A 358 -21.89 -5.16 11.52
C ALA A 358 -22.92 -5.83 12.45
N ARG A 359 -23.95 -5.08 12.89
CA ARG A 359 -25.10 -5.67 13.60
C ARG A 359 -25.90 -6.51 12.60
N THR A 360 -25.45 -7.72 12.31
CA THR A 360 -26.22 -8.72 11.57
C THR A 360 -26.32 -10.00 12.40
N GLY A 361 -27.50 -10.60 12.36
CA GLY A 361 -27.85 -11.81 13.09
C GLY A 361 -26.89 -12.97 12.78
N ARG A 362 -26.76 -13.86 13.78
CA ARG A 362 -25.93 -15.07 13.79
C ARG A 362 -25.75 -15.72 12.42
N GLY A 363 -24.49 -15.85 12.00
CA GLY A 363 -24.06 -16.85 11.03
C GLY A 363 -22.85 -16.41 10.20
N GLY A 364 -21.75 -17.17 10.26
CA GLY A 364 -20.71 -17.09 9.21
C GLY A 364 -19.26 -17.13 9.70
N ALA A 365 -18.68 -18.34 9.70
CA ALA A 365 -17.28 -18.72 9.58
C ALA A 365 -16.18 -17.85 10.23
N ARG A 366 -15.60 -18.37 11.33
CA ARG A 366 -14.37 -17.89 11.97
C ARG A 366 -13.17 -18.65 11.41
N GLY A 367 -12.36 -17.99 10.57
CA GLY A 367 -10.95 -18.37 10.44
C GLY A 367 -10.22 -18.01 11.73
N SER A 368 -9.47 -18.95 12.31
CA SER A 368 -8.71 -18.75 13.54
C SER A 368 -7.56 -17.76 13.28
N TYR A 369 -7.74 -16.50 13.67
CA TYR A 369 -6.67 -15.49 13.63
C TYR A 369 -5.42 -15.87 14.43
N ASN A 370 -5.51 -16.87 15.33
CA ASN A 370 -4.35 -17.34 16.10
C ASN A 370 -3.27 -17.99 15.21
N ASP A 371 -3.64 -18.60 14.08
CA ASP A 371 -2.69 -19.22 13.16
C ASP A 371 -1.86 -18.17 12.40
N ILE A 372 -2.37 -16.93 12.31
CA ILE A 372 -1.70 -15.82 11.64
C ILE A 372 -0.45 -15.38 12.40
N ILE A 373 -0.47 -15.35 13.75
CA ILE A 373 0.73 -14.98 14.54
C ILE A 373 1.83 -16.03 14.38
N ALA A 374 1.47 -17.32 14.33
CA ALA A 374 2.43 -18.40 14.17
C ALA A 374 3.14 -18.33 12.80
N ASN A 375 2.42 -17.86 11.78
CA ASN A 375 2.88 -17.82 10.39
C ASN A 375 3.40 -16.44 9.92
N SER A 376 3.17 -15.36 10.68
CA SER A 376 3.61 -14.01 10.32
C SER A 376 5.11 -13.83 10.51
N GLY A 377 5.93 -14.31 9.56
CA GLY A 377 7.37 -14.04 9.47
C GLY A 377 8.14 -14.28 10.77
N ARG A 378 8.39 -15.55 11.13
CA ARG A 378 9.44 -15.85 12.12
C ARG A 378 10.72 -15.16 11.66
N LEU A 379 11.31 -14.34 12.52
CA LEU A 379 12.65 -13.85 12.23
C LEU A 379 13.58 -15.06 12.09
N PRO A 380 14.54 -15.00 11.18
CA PRO A 380 15.56 -16.04 11.12
C PRO A 380 16.19 -16.26 12.49
N SER A 381 16.14 -17.50 12.97
CA SER A 381 16.82 -17.95 14.19
C SER A 381 18.33 -17.87 14.02
#